data_AF-A0A0L8C3X8-F1
#
_entry.id   AF-A0A0L8C3X8-F1
#
_cell.length_a   1.000
_cell.length_b   1.000
_cell.length_c   1.000
_cell.angle_alpha   90.00
_cell.angle_beta   90.00
_cell.angle_gamma   90.00
#
_symmetry.space_group_name_H-M   'P 1'
#
loop_
_entity.id
_entity.type
_entity.pdbx_description
1 polymer ?
#
loop_
_entity_poly.entity_id
_entity_poly.type
_entity_poly.pdbx_seq_one_letter_code
_entity_poly.pdbx_strand_id
1 'polypeptide(L)' 'MRKKRDKSPRKYKKSGYEVKFEQMVKEYHDAKETLESMKEGSEEYNKQKNLCESLFASAERFFKQNQ' A
#
# COMPACT_ATOMS: atom_id res chain seq x y z
N MET A 1 35.01 33.66 -1.98
CA MET A 1 33.75 33.37 -2.69
C MET A 1 32.97 32.26 -1.98
N ARG A 2 31.79 32.55 -1.44
CA ARG A 2 30.89 31.53 -0.85
C ARG A 2 30.28 30.69 -1.99
N LYS A 3 30.66 29.40 -2.09
CA LYS A 3 30.05 28.46 -3.04
C LYS A 3 28.54 28.38 -2.76
N LYS A 4 27.74 28.83 -3.73
CA LYS A 4 26.28 28.72 -3.69
C LYS A 4 25.95 27.23 -3.77
N ARG A 5 25.31 26.69 -2.72
CA ARG A 5 24.83 25.32 -2.69
C ARG A 5 23.78 25.19 -3.80
N ASP A 6 24.11 24.37 -4.79
CA ASP A 6 23.24 24.01 -5.90
C ASP A 6 21.93 23.46 -5.32
N LYS A 7 20.84 24.22 -5.44
CA LYS A 7 19.52 23.76 -5.04
C LYS A 7 19.07 22.84 -6.16
N SER A 8 19.35 21.55 -6.00
CA SER A 8 18.81 20.51 -6.86
C SER A 8 17.30 20.71 -7.03
N PRO A 9 16.79 20.69 -8.28
CA PRO A 9 15.38 20.90 -8.52
C PRO A 9 14.64 19.76 -7.84
N ARG A 10 13.76 20.11 -6.90
CA ARG A 10 12.84 19.18 -6.25
C ARG A 10 11.93 18.61 -7.34
N LYS A 11 12.41 17.57 -8.05
CA LYS A 11 11.53 16.67 -8.78
C LYS A 11 10.55 16.18 -7.74
N TYR A 12 9.28 16.55 -7.93
CA TYR A 12 8.13 16.16 -7.14
C TYR A 12 8.34 14.77 -6.55
N LYS A 13 8.81 14.72 -5.30
CA LYS A 13 8.71 13.50 -4.53
C LYS A 13 7.22 13.42 -4.26
N LYS A 14 6.51 12.51 -4.94
CA LYS A 14 5.26 11.96 -4.38
C LYS A 14 5.52 11.79 -2.90
N SER A 15 4.68 12.42 -2.08
CA SER A 15 4.93 12.46 -0.64
C SER A 15 5.14 11.01 -0.17
N GLY A 16 6.05 10.77 0.78
CA GLY A 16 6.32 9.39 1.23
C GLY A 16 5.05 8.64 1.69
N TYR A 17 3.99 9.39 2.00
CA TYR A 17 2.63 8.93 2.22
C TYR A 17 2.02 8.24 0.99
N GLU A 18 2.01 8.89 -0.17
CA GLU A 18 1.39 8.39 -1.39
C GLU A 18 2.07 7.11 -1.89
N VAL A 19 3.40 7.04 -1.75
CA VAL A 19 4.18 5.84 -2.06
C VAL A 19 3.84 4.69 -1.10
N LYS A 20 3.74 4.97 0.20
CA LYS A 20 3.35 3.95 1.19
C LYS A 20 1.91 3.48 0.96
N PHE A 21 1.01 4.38 0.64
CA PHE A 21 -0.39 4.06 0.37
C PHE A 21 -0.52 3.20 -0.91
N GLU A 22 0.14 3.60 -2.00
CA GLU A 22 0.21 2.78 -3.23
C GLU A 22 0.72 1.37 -2.91
N GLN A 23 1.77 1.26 -2.09
CA GLN A 23 2.33 -0.04 -1.71
C GLN A 23 1.35 -0.90 -0.89
N MET A 24 0.66 -0.33 0.09
CA MET A 24 -0.36 -1.04 0.89
C MET A 24 -1.56 -1.49 0.05
N VAL A 25 -2.04 -0.63 -0.86
CA VAL A 25 -3.15 -0.97 -1.76
C VAL A 25 -2.73 -2.06 -2.74
N LYS A 26 -1.48 -2.02 -3.22
CA LYS A 26 -0.94 -3.04 -4.12
C LYS A 26 -0.82 -4.40 -3.43
N GLU A 27 -0.31 -4.45 -2.20
CA GLU A 27 -0.27 -5.68 -1.39
C GLU A 27 -1.66 -6.28 -1.16
N TYR A 28 -2.68 -5.43 -0.93
CA TYR A 28 -4.06 -5.89 -0.84
C TYR A 28 -4.55 -6.51 -2.16
N HIS A 29 -4.29 -5.86 -3.30
CA HIS A 29 -4.69 -6.37 -4.59
C HIS A 29 -4.02 -7.70 -4.93
N ASP A 30 -2.72 -7.83 -4.68
CA ASP A 30 -1.97 -9.08 -4.89
C ASP A 30 -2.54 -10.22 -4.02
N ALA A 31 -2.85 -9.93 -2.74
CA ALA A 31 -3.45 -10.90 -1.83
C ALA A 31 -4.87 -11.29 -2.28
N LYS A 32 -5.64 -10.35 -2.83
CA LYS A 32 -6.99 -10.58 -3.36
C LYS A 32 -6.96 -11.39 -4.65
N GLU A 33 -6.03 -11.13 -5.57
CA GLU A 33 -5.87 -11.92 -6.79
C GLU A 33 -5.49 -13.37 -6.44
N THR A 34 -4.62 -13.55 -5.44
CA THR A 34 -4.30 -14.87 -4.87
C THR A 34 -5.53 -15.55 -4.29
N LEU A 35 -6.38 -14.80 -3.58
CA LEU A 35 -7.64 -15.30 -3.02
C LEU A 35 -8.62 -15.74 -4.12
N GLU A 36 -8.77 -14.95 -5.19
CA GLU A 36 -9.65 -15.24 -6.33
C GLU A 36 -9.13 -16.42 -7.16
N SER A 37 -7.81 -16.65 -7.17
CA SER A 37 -7.20 -17.83 -7.78
C SER A 37 -7.36 -19.10 -6.92
N MET A 38 -7.59 -18.95 -5.61
CA MET A 38 -7.83 -20.06 -4.70
C MET A 38 -9.29 -20.54 -4.76
N LYS A 39 -9.49 -21.82 -4.46
CA LYS A 39 -10.83 -22.43 -4.46
C LYS A 39 -11.62 -21.96 -3.25
N GLU A 40 -12.74 -21.29 -3.50
CA GLU A 40 -13.66 -20.85 -2.45
C GLU A 40 -14.10 -22.05 -1.58
N GLY A 41 -14.04 -21.88 -0.25
CA GLY A 41 -14.49 -22.87 0.72
C GLY A 41 -13.40 -23.74 1.36
N SER A 42 -12.12 -23.56 1.03
CA SER A 42 -11.01 -24.18 1.78
C SER A 42 -10.66 -23.38 3.05
N GLU A 43 -10.01 -24.03 4.03
CA GLU A 43 -9.50 -23.32 5.21
C GLU A 43 -8.42 -22.29 4.82
N GLU A 44 -7.61 -22.57 3.80
CA GLU A 44 -6.63 -21.62 3.27
C GLU A 44 -7.31 -20.39 2.68
N TYR A 45 -8.44 -20.55 1.98
CA TYR A 45 -9.22 -19.41 1.47
C TYR A 45 -9.67 -18.50 2.62
N ASN A 46 -10.21 -19.06 3.71
CA ASN A 46 -10.62 -18.26 4.87
C ASN A 46 -9.45 -17.53 5.54
N LYS A 47 -8.28 -18.19 5.66
CA LYS A 47 -7.06 -17.55 6.19
C LYS A 47 -6.62 -16.38 5.30
N GLN A 48 -6.62 -16.59 3.99
CA GLN A 48 -6.23 -15.60 3.00
C GLN A 48 -7.23 -14.44 2.91
N LYS A 49 -8.53 -14.73 3.13
CA LYS A 49 -9.59 -13.71 3.22
C LYS A 49 -9.39 -12.81 4.42
N ASN A 50 -9.14 -13.38 5.60
CA ASN A 50 -8.86 -12.62 6.80
C ASN A 50 -7.60 -11.75 6.67
N LEU A 51 -6.59 -12.24 5.93
CA LEU A 51 -5.40 -11.46 5.59
C LEU A 51 -5.75 -10.26 4.71
N CYS A 52 -6.54 -10.47 3.65
CA CYS A 52 -7.01 -9.40 2.77
C CYS A 52 -7.81 -8.34 3.55
N GLU A 53 -8.73 -8.77 4.42
CA GLU A 53 -9.53 -7.86 5.26
C GLU A 53 -8.63 -7.05 6.22
N SER A 54 -7.59 -7.66 6.77
CA SER A 54 -6.62 -6.98 7.63
C SER A 54 -5.78 -5.95 6.87
N LEU A 55 -5.29 -6.31 5.67
CA LEU A 55 -4.55 -5.40 4.79
C LEU A 55 -5.43 -4.22 4.35
N PHE A 56 -6.68 -4.51 3.99
CA PHE A 56 -7.67 -3.49 3.64
C PHE A 56 -7.90 -2.53 4.80
N ALA A 57 -8.20 -3.05 6.00
CA ALA A 57 -8.43 -2.22 7.18
C ALA A 57 -7.20 -1.36 7.53
N SER A 58 -5.99 -1.90 7.33
CA SER A 58 -4.74 -1.16 7.51
C SER A 58 -4.62 -0.01 6.51
N ALA A 59 -4.87 -0.26 5.22
CA ALA A 59 -4.83 0.75 4.17
C ALA A 59 -5.93 1.82 4.37
N GLU A 60 -7.13 1.42 4.75
CA GLU A 60 -8.27 2.31 4.99
C GLU A 60 -8.02 3.22 6.21
N ARG A 61 -7.44 2.67 7.29
CA ARG A 61 -6.99 3.46 8.45
C ARG A 61 -5.90 4.44 8.06
N PHE A 62 -4.90 3.99 7.30
CA PHE A 62 -3.81 4.85 6.84
C PHE A 62 -4.34 5.98 5.96
N PHE A 63 -5.29 5.70 5.08
CA PHE A 63 -5.95 6.72 4.27
C PHE A 63 -6.69 7.75 5.14
N LYS A 64 -7.58 7.30 6.04
CA LYS A 64 -8.35 8.18 6.93
C LYS A 64 -7.46 9.04 7.84
N GLN A 65 -6.30 8.54 8.24
CA GLN A 65 -5.40 9.24 9.14
C GLN A 65 -4.56 10.32 8.45
N ASN A 66 -4.46 10.27 7.12
CA ASN A 66 -3.67 11.19 6.29
C ASN A 66 -4.54 11.98 5.28
N GLN A 67 -5.87 11.85 5.40
CA GLN A 67 -6.86 12.67 4.71
C GLN A 67 -7.02 14.01 5.43
#